data_AF-A0A0P1ARL0-F1
#
_entry.id   AF-A0A0P1ARL0-F1
#
_cell.length_a   1.000
_cell.length_b   1.000
_cell.length_c   1.000
_cell.angle_alpha   90.00
_cell.angle_beta   90.00
_cell.angle_gamma   90.00
#
_symmetry.space_group_name_H-M   'P 1'
#
loop_
_entity.id
_entity.type
_entity.pdbx_description
1 polymer ?
#
loop_
_entity_poly.entity_id
_entity_poly.type
_entity_poly.pdbx_seq_one_letter_code
_entity_poly.pdbx_strand_id
1 'polypeptide(L)'
;MLEASVTSNETQPILPMPIVAPSPMRSEMQPTIGAGQRMVSSFAPRDMYVDEQQHVVKSRGISINESGVLHHSTQSDYANHEQDEVGGTNEAEDSGGGEFNPHFRGIPDAEELPDPDDIPPALAKECEEMIAVIGSFLTRCIYSNLWNHRDAAIRKVTMEIEHYSVEPMRLLEVCSTLVQSGAGDRISQVILSAFELLNRMLTIGARIRRDDMCRILGNSMTQLTNKLGDSHAKVRNEAAALLGRIAAADNIGVGFVAFHLTKRSKKPLGLKFLLESLLVLKKLLTEFELVSNSDFSVSGIMGFLEDCNCLAHQSREIRDVAKEITVSMYLIVGSEVEVYLKSLRPKQLNEFQAAFEAAETAKASIPSAVVRDDRSSGSIAGRIEIQDPVNNEMVDAAESEDEESVDEYTCPFCGVVDEKFNSDYLDQHYWASCKMLTPCKMCGQVIEISTLTEHLLSECELQQNHRECPRCGEAITAKFYERHVSLNDCPPRAPLNRANRCPLCHDDILPGKKGWRRHLLEEFCPQNPRS
;
A
#
# COMPACT_ATOMS: atom_id res chain seq x y z
N MET A 1 -91.06 5.62 -28.08
CA MET A 1 -90.15 5.11 -27.04
C MET A 1 -89.51 3.86 -27.65
N LEU A 2 -88.25 3.89 -28.07
CA LEU A 2 -87.01 3.82 -27.27
C LEU A 2 -86.73 2.40 -26.72
N GLU A 3 -86.28 1.50 -27.59
CA GLU A 3 -85.48 0.31 -27.27
C GLU A 3 -84.57 -0.03 -28.47
N ALA A 4 -83.29 -0.33 -28.21
CA ALA A 4 -82.41 -1.22 -28.99
C ALA A 4 -81.01 -1.31 -28.31
N SER A 5 -80.39 -2.49 -28.36
CA SER A 5 -79.02 -2.77 -27.87
C SER A 5 -77.95 -2.47 -28.94
N VAL A 6 -76.65 -2.72 -28.67
CA VAL A 6 -75.68 -3.50 -29.51
C VAL A 6 -74.17 -3.17 -29.25
N THR A 7 -73.41 -4.25 -29.02
CA THR A 7 -71.95 -4.58 -29.09
C THR A 7 -70.80 -3.57 -29.32
N SER A 8 -69.67 -3.88 -28.65
CA SER A 8 -68.27 -4.09 -29.14
C SER A 8 -67.69 -3.36 -30.37
N ASN A 9 -66.42 -2.91 -30.33
CA ASN A 9 -65.27 -3.70 -30.85
C ASN A 9 -63.85 -3.11 -30.62
N GLU A 10 -62.85 -3.87 -31.12
CA GLU A 10 -61.38 -3.74 -31.26
C GLU A 10 -60.86 -2.41 -31.92
N THR A 11 -59.56 -2.05 -32.06
CA THR A 11 -58.30 -2.84 -32.26
C THR A 11 -57.01 -2.02 -31.87
N GLN A 12 -55.80 -2.61 -32.00
CA GLN A 12 -54.45 -2.01 -31.79
C GLN A 12 -53.88 -1.31 -33.08
N PRO A 13 -52.56 -1.09 -33.30
CA PRO A 13 -51.39 -0.68 -32.46
C PRO A 13 -50.54 0.49 -33.07
N ILE A 14 -49.65 1.16 -32.30
CA ILE A 14 -48.55 2.03 -32.84
C ILE A 14 -47.24 1.88 -32.02
N LEU A 15 -46.07 2.03 -32.68
CA LEU A 15 -44.69 1.86 -32.16
C LEU A 15 -43.88 3.22 -32.14
N PRO A 16 -42.62 3.30 -31.62
CA PRO A 16 -42.13 4.48 -30.87
C PRO A 16 -41.08 5.39 -31.57
N MET A 17 -40.44 6.27 -30.77
CA MET A 17 -39.29 7.20 -31.02
C MET A 17 -39.68 8.65 -31.43
N PRO A 18 -38.82 9.69 -31.24
CA PRO A 18 -37.42 9.70 -30.75
C PRO A 18 -37.12 10.71 -29.59
N ILE A 19 -35.82 10.87 -29.26
CA ILE A 19 -35.21 11.69 -28.20
C ILE A 19 -34.97 13.16 -28.63
N VAL A 20 -35.03 14.13 -27.70
CA VAL A 20 -34.56 15.53 -27.89
C VAL A 20 -33.86 16.09 -26.63
N ALA A 21 -32.83 16.93 -26.82
CA ALA A 21 -32.16 17.83 -25.86
C ALA A 21 -31.46 18.97 -26.66
N PRO A 22 -30.83 20.03 -26.09
CA PRO A 22 -30.63 20.41 -24.67
C PRO A 22 -30.85 21.94 -24.34
N SER A 23 -30.42 22.38 -23.14
CA SER A 23 -29.99 23.77 -22.78
C SER A 23 -31.08 24.84 -22.44
N PRO A 24 -30.73 26.04 -21.91
CA PRO A 24 -30.08 26.29 -20.59
C PRO A 24 -30.63 27.55 -19.82
N MET A 25 -30.23 27.81 -18.54
CA MET A 25 -29.98 29.16 -17.94
C MET A 25 -29.62 29.15 -16.40
N ARG A 26 -29.16 30.31 -15.91
CA ARG A 26 -28.74 30.73 -14.53
C ARG A 26 -29.92 30.91 -13.53
N SER A 27 -29.77 31.17 -12.20
CA SER A 27 -28.62 31.57 -11.35
C SER A 27 -28.75 31.20 -9.84
N GLU A 28 -27.60 31.20 -9.16
CA GLU A 28 -27.29 31.58 -7.75
C GLU A 28 -28.30 31.48 -6.57
N MET A 29 -27.86 30.84 -5.47
CA MET A 29 -27.48 31.57 -4.22
C MET A 29 -26.69 30.69 -3.21
N GLN A 30 -25.86 31.30 -2.35
CA GLN A 30 -25.08 30.66 -1.27
C GLN A 30 -24.98 31.58 -0.02
N PRO A 31 -24.92 31.03 1.21
CA PRO A 31 -24.48 31.74 2.43
C PRO A 31 -23.13 31.22 2.99
N THR A 32 -22.54 31.97 3.92
CA THR A 32 -21.18 31.76 4.49
C THR A 32 -21.13 32.17 6.00
N ILE A 33 -20.09 31.97 6.82
CA ILE A 33 -18.71 31.47 6.62
C ILE A 33 -18.13 30.86 7.93
N GLY A 34 -17.08 30.04 7.84
CA GLY A 34 -16.10 29.78 8.93
C GLY A 34 -16.34 28.52 9.78
N ALA A 35 -15.33 27.86 10.34
CA ALA A 35 -13.86 27.99 10.23
C ALA A 35 -13.24 26.57 10.42
N GLY A 36 -11.95 26.27 10.21
CA GLY A 36 -10.83 27.06 9.72
C GLY A 36 -9.55 26.21 9.82
N GLN A 37 -9.04 25.71 8.69
CA GLN A 37 -7.80 24.94 8.61
C GLN A 37 -6.89 25.56 7.54
N ARG A 38 -5.57 25.59 7.79
CA ARG A 38 -4.59 26.00 6.78
C ARG A 38 -4.55 24.94 5.68
N MET A 39 -4.84 25.33 4.44
CA MET A 39 -4.59 24.46 3.29
C MET A 39 -3.09 24.37 3.03
N VAL A 40 -2.59 23.14 2.85
CA VAL A 40 -1.25 22.88 2.31
C VAL A 40 -1.37 22.92 0.79
N SER A 41 -0.53 23.71 0.11
CA SER A 41 -0.47 23.72 -1.35
C SER A 41 -0.04 22.32 -1.83
N SER A 42 -0.85 21.71 -2.69
CA SER A 42 -0.64 20.33 -3.18
C SER A 42 -0.39 20.33 -4.69
N PHE A 43 0.40 21.28 -5.17
CA PHE A 43 0.88 21.27 -6.56
C PHE A 43 1.95 20.18 -6.70
N ALA A 44 1.70 19.18 -7.53
CA ALA A 44 2.60 18.03 -7.68
C ALA A 44 3.19 18.00 -9.10
N PRO A 45 4.48 17.63 -9.29
CA PRO A 45 5.09 17.44 -10.62
C PRO A 45 4.44 16.36 -11.52
N ARG A 46 3.29 15.80 -11.13
CA ARG A 46 2.48 14.92 -11.97
C ARG A 46 1.71 15.68 -13.06
N ASP A 47 1.34 16.94 -12.79
CA ASP A 47 0.39 17.71 -13.60
C ASP A 47 1.03 18.34 -14.86
N MET A 48 2.34 18.12 -15.07
CA MET A 48 3.13 18.61 -16.21
C MET A 48 3.17 17.65 -17.41
N TYR A 49 2.54 16.47 -17.34
CA TYR A 49 2.62 15.44 -18.38
C TYR A 49 1.31 15.29 -19.15
N VAL A 50 1.35 15.51 -20.46
CA VAL A 50 0.27 15.17 -21.41
C VAL A 50 0.46 13.72 -21.86
N ASP A 51 -0.60 12.91 -21.84
CA ASP A 51 -0.57 11.51 -22.31
C ASP A 51 -0.55 11.42 -23.85
N GLU A 52 0.63 11.22 -24.44
CA GLU A 52 0.74 10.82 -25.85
C GLU A 52 0.52 9.31 -26.03
N GLN A 53 -0.65 8.95 -26.57
CA GLN A 53 -0.99 7.56 -26.91
C GLN A 53 -0.24 7.12 -28.18
N GLN A 54 0.78 6.28 -28.03
CA GLN A 54 1.58 5.78 -29.16
C GLN A 54 0.77 4.84 -30.07
N HIS A 55 0.32 5.38 -31.21
CA HIS A 55 -0.28 4.59 -32.29
C HIS A 55 0.78 3.77 -33.04
N VAL A 56 0.73 2.44 -32.92
CA VAL A 56 1.65 1.53 -33.61
C VAL A 56 1.32 1.47 -35.11
N VAL A 57 2.26 1.92 -35.95
CA VAL A 57 2.23 1.70 -37.41
C VAL A 57 3.41 0.83 -37.83
N LYS A 58 3.13 -0.32 -38.43
CA LYS A 58 4.14 -1.20 -39.02
C LYS A 58 4.52 -0.74 -40.42
N SER A 59 5.80 -0.77 -40.75
CA SER A 59 6.29 -0.87 -42.13
C SER A 59 7.59 -1.68 -42.20
N ARG A 60 7.91 -2.20 -43.39
CA ARG A 60 9.00 -3.18 -43.62
C ARG A 60 10.30 -2.48 -44.05
N GLY A 61 11.45 -2.99 -43.61
CA GLY A 61 12.78 -2.48 -43.98
C GLY A 61 13.32 -3.05 -45.30
N ILE A 62 14.60 -2.80 -45.59
CA ILE A 62 15.40 -3.44 -46.66
C ILE A 62 16.91 -3.38 -46.29
N SER A 63 17.71 -4.24 -46.93
CA SER A 63 19.12 -4.58 -46.64
C SER A 63 20.16 -3.45 -46.61
N ILE A 64 21.10 -3.61 -45.67
CA ILE A 64 22.56 -3.83 -45.86
C ILE A 64 23.19 -3.22 -47.12
N ASN A 65 24.29 -2.47 -46.93
CA ASN A 65 25.48 -2.61 -47.78
C ASN A 65 26.76 -2.34 -46.96
N GLU A 66 27.83 -3.10 -47.21
CA GLU A 66 29.14 -2.96 -46.56
C GLU A 66 30.14 -2.16 -47.41
N SER A 67 31.28 -1.81 -46.80
CA SER A 67 32.53 -1.22 -47.33
C SER A 67 32.76 0.26 -46.95
N GLY A 68 33.98 0.70 -46.61
CA GLY A 68 35.18 -0.13 -46.40
C GLY A 68 36.51 0.61 -46.56
N VAL A 69 37.00 1.21 -45.47
CA VAL A 69 38.42 1.53 -45.17
C VAL A 69 39.18 2.45 -46.16
N LEU A 70 39.69 3.59 -45.68
CA LEU A 70 41.14 3.92 -45.63
C LEU A 70 41.40 5.34 -45.09
N HIS A 71 42.33 5.45 -44.14
CA HIS A 71 42.99 6.71 -43.79
C HIS A 71 44.25 6.90 -44.65
N HIS A 72 44.59 8.15 -44.97
CA HIS A 72 45.99 8.53 -45.16
C HIS A 72 46.21 10.01 -44.84
N SER A 73 47.32 10.31 -44.16
CA SER A 73 47.70 11.66 -43.72
C SER A 73 48.66 12.33 -44.71
N THR A 74 48.59 13.67 -44.78
CA THR A 74 49.66 14.55 -45.29
C THR A 74 49.76 15.80 -44.38
N GLN A 75 50.78 16.63 -44.60
CA GLN A 75 51.38 17.52 -43.59
C GLN A 75 51.90 18.83 -44.23
N SER A 76 52.18 19.87 -43.43
CA SER A 76 52.74 21.20 -43.81
C SER A 76 51.70 22.15 -44.47
N ASP A 77 51.87 23.49 -44.45
CA ASP A 77 53.10 24.29 -44.32
C ASP A 77 52.93 25.65 -43.57
N TYR A 78 53.95 26.53 -43.62
CA TYR A 78 54.23 27.65 -42.68
C TYR A 78 53.78 29.11 -43.05
N ALA A 79 53.39 29.86 -42.00
CA ALA A 79 53.87 31.23 -41.60
C ALA A 79 53.28 32.60 -42.10
N ASN A 80 53.23 33.53 -41.11
CA ASN A 80 53.42 35.00 -41.09
C ASN A 80 52.27 36.02 -41.33
N HIS A 81 52.15 36.95 -40.33
CA HIS A 81 51.95 38.44 -40.34
C HIS A 81 51.02 39.13 -41.39
N GLU A 82 50.35 40.26 -41.12
CA GLU A 82 50.56 41.32 -40.10
C GLU A 82 49.24 42.04 -39.65
N GLN A 83 49.29 43.31 -39.22
CA GLN A 83 48.22 44.05 -38.49
C GLN A 83 47.34 44.96 -39.39
N ASP A 84 46.09 45.29 -38.96
CA ASP A 84 45.55 46.68 -38.89
C ASP A 84 44.09 46.78 -38.35
N GLU A 85 43.53 47.99 -38.28
CA GLU A 85 42.45 48.42 -37.36
C GLU A 85 40.97 48.39 -37.85
N VAL A 86 40.06 48.17 -36.88
CA VAL A 86 38.71 48.76 -36.68
C VAL A 86 37.67 48.76 -37.82
N GLY A 87 36.54 48.07 -37.62
CA GLY A 87 35.25 48.48 -38.20
C GLY A 87 34.09 47.47 -38.26
N GLY A 88 33.03 47.69 -37.45
CA GLY A 88 31.63 47.45 -37.82
C GLY A 88 31.05 46.01 -37.90
N THR A 89 30.44 45.56 -36.80
CA THR A 89 29.17 44.78 -36.75
C THR A 89 28.80 43.81 -37.89
N ASN A 90 28.85 42.50 -37.64
CA ASN A 90 27.63 41.66 -37.48
C ASN A 90 27.93 40.19 -37.16
N GLU A 91 26.85 39.48 -36.80
CA GLU A 91 26.75 38.08 -36.36
C GLU A 91 27.38 37.04 -37.31
N ALA A 92 28.22 36.15 -36.77
CA ALA A 92 28.27 34.71 -37.10
C ALA A 92 29.17 33.92 -36.13
N GLU A 93 28.89 32.63 -36.01
CA GLU A 93 29.53 31.64 -35.12
C GLU A 93 30.99 31.32 -35.48
N ASP A 94 31.82 31.02 -34.47
CA ASP A 94 32.84 29.97 -34.56
C ASP A 94 33.01 29.28 -33.18
N SER A 95 33.42 28.01 -33.18
CA SER A 95 33.38 27.11 -32.02
C SER A 95 34.78 26.79 -31.47
N GLY A 96 35.00 26.95 -30.16
CA GLY A 96 36.35 26.78 -29.58
C GLY A 96 36.48 26.34 -28.12
N GLY A 97 35.40 26.21 -27.36
CA GLY A 97 35.48 25.73 -25.96
C GLY A 97 34.11 25.54 -25.33
N GLY A 98 33.92 24.44 -24.62
CA GLY A 98 32.72 24.23 -23.80
C GLY A 98 32.81 25.08 -22.54
N GLU A 99 31.93 26.08 -22.40
CA GLU A 99 31.79 26.83 -21.15
C GLU A 99 31.09 25.95 -20.11
N PHE A 100 31.89 25.30 -19.26
CA PHE A 100 31.37 24.50 -18.14
C PHE A 100 30.48 25.36 -17.24
N ASN A 101 29.25 24.92 -16.99
CA ASN A 101 28.25 25.65 -16.25
C ASN A 101 28.74 25.89 -14.80
N PRO A 102 29.06 27.15 -14.42
CA PRO A 102 29.73 27.43 -13.14
C PRO A 102 28.86 27.08 -11.93
N HIS A 103 27.54 27.02 -12.11
CA HIS A 103 26.58 26.63 -11.08
C HIS A 103 26.57 25.13 -10.80
N PHE A 104 27.15 24.28 -11.65
CA PHE A 104 27.30 22.84 -11.40
C PHE A 104 28.74 22.41 -11.10
N ARG A 105 29.67 23.36 -10.94
CA ARG A 105 31.07 23.08 -10.55
C ARG A 105 31.17 22.13 -9.35
N GLY A 106 31.89 21.02 -9.50
CA GLY A 106 32.00 19.92 -8.54
C GLY A 106 31.00 18.77 -8.75
N ILE A 107 30.14 18.85 -9.76
CA ILE A 107 29.15 17.83 -10.15
C ILE A 107 29.47 17.40 -11.60
N PRO A 108 30.45 16.50 -11.84
CA PRO A 108 31.08 16.37 -13.17
C PRO A 108 30.15 15.91 -14.31
N ASP A 109 29.08 15.18 -13.98
CA ASP A 109 28.04 14.76 -14.93
C ASP A 109 26.99 15.86 -15.21
N ALA A 110 27.16 17.03 -14.59
CA ALA A 110 26.29 18.19 -14.73
C ALA A 110 27.00 19.48 -15.21
N GLU A 111 28.33 19.49 -15.27
CA GLU A 111 29.11 20.68 -15.69
C GLU A 111 28.90 21.06 -17.17
N GLU A 112 28.35 20.16 -18.01
CA GLU A 112 28.00 20.44 -19.42
C GLU A 112 26.49 20.73 -19.63
N LEU A 113 25.71 20.92 -18.56
CA LEU A 113 24.27 21.14 -18.70
C LEU A 113 23.92 22.58 -19.11
N PRO A 114 22.92 22.75 -20.01
CA PRO A 114 22.44 24.07 -20.41
C PRO A 114 21.74 24.77 -19.24
N ASP A 115 21.51 26.07 -19.37
CA ASP A 115 20.72 26.77 -18.36
C ASP A 115 19.26 26.27 -18.33
N PRO A 116 18.64 26.19 -17.14
CA PRO A 116 17.26 25.73 -16.99
C PRO A 116 16.25 26.77 -17.50
N ASP A 117 15.03 26.33 -17.83
CA ASP A 117 13.89 27.20 -18.11
C ASP A 117 13.63 28.23 -16.98
N ASP A 118 12.93 29.34 -17.28
CA ASP A 118 12.42 30.24 -16.25
C ASP A 118 11.31 29.57 -15.42
N ILE A 119 11.22 29.90 -14.13
CA ILE A 119 10.16 29.41 -13.24
C ILE A 119 8.80 29.95 -13.73
N PRO A 120 7.77 29.10 -13.93
CA PRO A 120 6.45 29.55 -14.33
C PRO A 120 5.90 30.64 -13.38
N PRO A 121 5.35 31.76 -13.88
CA PRO A 121 4.92 32.88 -13.03
C PRO A 121 3.92 32.52 -11.92
N ALA A 122 3.16 31.44 -12.07
CA ALA A 122 2.26 30.92 -11.03
C ALA A 122 3.01 30.40 -9.78
N LEU A 123 4.24 29.90 -9.94
CA LEU A 123 5.08 29.36 -8.86
C LEU A 123 6.04 30.41 -8.28
N ALA A 124 6.24 31.55 -8.95
CA ALA A 124 7.24 32.56 -8.58
C ALA A 124 7.17 32.95 -7.09
N LYS A 125 5.95 33.12 -6.54
CA LYS A 125 5.73 33.44 -5.12
C LYS A 125 6.04 32.29 -4.17
N GLU A 126 5.74 31.05 -4.55
CA GLU A 126 6.11 29.87 -3.75
C GLU A 126 7.64 29.64 -3.77
N CYS A 127 8.32 30.13 -4.82
CA CYS A 127 9.76 30.06 -4.98
C CYS A 127 10.56 31.21 -4.31
N GLU A 128 9.94 32.32 -3.88
CA GLU A 128 10.63 33.50 -3.32
C GLU A 128 11.67 33.12 -2.24
N GLU A 129 11.28 32.27 -1.29
CA GLU A 129 12.13 31.83 -0.19
C GLU A 129 13.24 30.86 -0.64
N MET A 130 12.94 29.99 -1.61
CA MET A 130 13.93 29.08 -2.20
C MET A 130 15.01 29.87 -2.96
N ILE A 131 14.61 30.87 -3.75
CA ILE A 131 15.51 31.79 -4.44
C ILE A 131 16.38 32.56 -3.44
N ALA A 132 15.80 32.98 -2.30
CA ALA A 132 16.50 33.72 -1.25
C ALA A 132 17.41 32.86 -0.33
N VAL A 133 17.49 31.55 -0.55
CA VAL A 133 18.36 30.61 0.18
C VAL A 133 19.33 29.87 -0.75
N ILE A 134 18.85 29.21 -1.80
CA ILE A 134 19.69 28.43 -2.74
C ILE A 134 19.97 29.15 -4.07
N GLY A 135 19.41 30.34 -4.28
CA GLY A 135 19.63 31.14 -5.49
C GLY A 135 18.69 30.78 -6.65
N SER A 136 18.54 31.75 -7.58
CA SER A 136 17.60 31.64 -8.71
C SER A 136 17.91 30.46 -9.64
N PHE A 137 19.19 30.23 -9.97
CA PHE A 137 19.61 29.14 -10.86
C PHE A 137 19.20 27.76 -10.33
N LEU A 138 19.61 27.41 -9.10
CA LEU A 138 19.29 26.10 -8.53
C LEU A 138 17.78 25.94 -8.32
N THR A 139 17.06 27.02 -7.99
CA THR A 139 15.58 27.00 -7.94
C THR A 139 14.99 26.65 -9.31
N ARG A 140 15.42 27.30 -10.41
CA ARG A 140 14.98 26.98 -11.78
C ARG A 140 15.25 25.51 -12.12
N CYS A 141 16.44 25.00 -11.78
CA CYS A 141 16.80 23.60 -11.99
C CYS A 141 15.85 22.61 -11.28
N ILE A 142 15.40 22.91 -10.05
CA ILE A 142 14.44 22.07 -9.30
C ILE A 142 13.07 21.96 -9.98
N TYR A 143 12.63 23.00 -10.69
CA TYR A 143 11.36 23.02 -11.44
C TYR A 143 11.52 22.71 -12.94
N SER A 144 12.74 22.48 -13.43
CA SER A 144 13.01 22.19 -14.85
C SER A 144 12.43 20.83 -15.26
N ASN A 145 11.95 20.76 -16.50
CA ASN A 145 11.46 19.52 -17.12
C ASN A 145 12.56 18.46 -17.24
N LEU A 146 13.82 18.90 -17.39
CA LEU A 146 15.01 18.05 -17.47
C LEU A 146 15.34 17.43 -16.10
N TRP A 147 15.30 16.11 -16.01
CA TRP A 147 15.48 15.38 -14.75
C TRP A 147 16.90 15.54 -14.17
N ASN A 148 17.89 15.68 -15.05
CA ASN A 148 19.29 15.90 -14.73
C ASN A 148 19.52 17.29 -14.10
N HIS A 149 18.73 18.32 -14.45
CA HIS A 149 18.73 19.58 -13.70
C HIS A 149 18.22 19.41 -12.27
N ARG A 150 17.08 18.72 -12.09
CA ARG A 150 16.50 18.46 -10.76
C ARG A 150 17.47 17.67 -9.88
N ASP A 151 18.06 16.63 -10.44
CA ASP A 151 19.06 15.78 -9.78
C ASP A 151 20.34 16.56 -9.41
N ALA A 152 20.95 17.25 -10.38
CA ALA A 152 22.18 17.99 -10.17
C ALA A 152 21.99 19.14 -9.16
N ALA A 153 20.84 19.83 -9.16
CA ALA A 153 20.53 20.87 -8.19
C ALA A 153 20.40 20.32 -6.76
N ILE A 154 19.72 19.18 -6.58
CA ILE A 154 19.64 18.52 -5.26
C ILE A 154 21.04 18.09 -4.80
N ARG A 155 21.87 17.51 -5.67
CA ARG A 155 23.25 17.11 -5.34
C ARG A 155 24.14 18.32 -5.01
N LYS A 156 24.02 19.42 -5.76
CA LYS A 156 24.75 20.68 -5.53
C LYS A 156 24.38 21.30 -4.18
N VAL A 157 23.08 21.42 -3.86
CA VAL A 157 22.61 21.87 -2.53
C VAL A 157 23.12 20.95 -1.43
N THR A 158 23.13 19.63 -1.63
CA THR A 158 23.64 18.64 -0.64
C THR A 158 25.15 18.76 -0.41
N MET A 159 25.92 19.05 -1.46
CA MET A 159 27.37 19.26 -1.38
C MET A 159 27.73 20.56 -0.65
N GLU A 160 26.98 21.64 -0.91
CA GLU A 160 27.27 22.99 -0.41
C GLU A 160 26.49 23.35 0.87
N ILE A 161 25.75 22.38 1.43
CA ILE A 161 24.79 22.57 2.53
C ILE A 161 25.37 23.23 3.79
N GLU A 162 26.66 23.04 4.07
CA GLU A 162 27.38 23.65 5.22
C GLU A 162 27.96 25.05 4.91
N HIS A 163 27.88 25.51 3.67
CA HIS A 163 28.42 26.80 3.20
C HIS A 163 27.34 27.90 3.05
N TYR A 164 26.05 27.55 3.12
CA TYR A 164 24.96 28.54 3.07
C TYR A 164 24.94 29.42 4.32
N SER A 165 25.10 30.73 4.13
CA SER A 165 25.18 31.75 5.19
C SER A 165 23.80 32.18 5.74
N VAL A 166 22.90 31.22 5.97
CA VAL A 166 21.54 31.44 6.50
C VAL A 166 21.31 30.69 7.82
N GLU A 167 20.21 30.97 8.50
CA GLU A 167 19.82 30.23 9.71
C GLU A 167 19.54 28.74 9.39
N PRO A 168 20.02 27.78 10.21
CA PRO A 168 19.83 26.35 9.94
C PRO A 168 18.37 25.92 9.79
N MET A 169 17.43 26.47 10.56
CA MET A 169 16.01 26.15 10.40
C MET A 169 15.47 26.60 9.03
N ARG A 170 15.84 27.81 8.60
CA ARG A 170 15.47 28.37 7.28
C ARG A 170 16.00 27.51 6.13
N LEU A 171 17.26 27.07 6.24
CA LEU A 171 17.86 26.14 5.27
C LEU A 171 17.11 24.80 5.24
N LEU A 172 16.84 24.22 6.40
CA LEU A 172 16.17 22.91 6.52
C LEU A 172 14.72 22.94 6.00
N GLU A 173 14.00 24.05 6.14
CA GLU A 173 12.66 24.23 5.55
C GLU A 173 12.70 24.28 4.00
N VAL A 174 13.69 24.96 3.42
CA VAL A 174 13.93 24.94 1.96
C VAL A 174 14.37 23.55 1.49
N CYS A 175 15.33 22.92 2.16
CA CYS A 175 15.77 21.55 1.84
C CYS A 175 14.62 20.53 1.95
N SER A 176 13.73 20.66 2.94
CA SER A 176 12.53 19.82 3.03
C SER A 176 11.65 19.92 1.79
N THR A 177 11.49 21.14 1.25
CA THR A 177 10.74 21.38 0.01
C THR A 177 11.40 20.72 -1.21
N LEU A 178 12.74 20.80 -1.31
CA LEU A 178 13.50 20.09 -2.35
C LEU A 178 13.34 18.57 -2.24
N VAL A 179 13.44 18.03 -1.03
CA VAL A 179 13.27 16.58 -0.77
C VAL A 179 11.84 16.15 -1.09
N GLN A 180 10.81 16.91 -0.72
CA GLN A 180 9.41 16.60 -1.01
C GLN A 180 9.16 16.53 -2.53
N SER A 181 9.78 17.42 -3.31
CA SER A 181 9.73 17.40 -4.78
C SER A 181 10.47 16.18 -5.34
N GLY A 182 11.76 16.02 -5.01
CA GLY A 182 12.61 14.96 -5.58
C GLY A 182 12.23 13.54 -5.17
N ALA A 183 11.77 13.32 -3.92
CA ALA A 183 11.20 12.04 -3.50
C ALA A 183 9.85 11.74 -4.16
N GLY A 184 9.14 12.76 -4.65
CA GLY A 184 7.93 12.65 -5.45
C GLY A 184 8.17 12.36 -6.94
N ASP A 185 9.43 12.39 -7.41
CA ASP A 185 9.78 12.20 -8.81
C ASP A 185 9.49 10.76 -9.32
N ARG A 186 9.48 10.63 -10.65
CA ARG A 186 9.38 9.38 -11.41
C ARG A 186 10.77 8.79 -11.69
N ILE A 187 11.83 9.60 -11.67
CA ILE A 187 13.20 9.22 -12.01
C ILE A 187 14.00 8.80 -10.77
N SER A 188 14.44 7.54 -10.77
CA SER A 188 15.16 6.88 -9.67
C SER A 188 16.41 7.63 -9.17
N GLN A 189 17.11 8.35 -10.05
CA GLN A 189 18.29 9.13 -9.66
C GLN A 189 17.92 10.35 -8.81
N VAL A 190 16.92 11.15 -9.24
CA VAL A 190 16.41 12.33 -8.50
C VAL A 190 15.93 11.93 -7.10
N ILE A 191 15.22 10.79 -6.99
CA ILE A 191 14.73 10.26 -5.71
C ILE A 191 15.89 9.91 -4.76
N LEU A 192 16.94 9.27 -5.27
CA LEU A 192 18.11 8.89 -4.47
C LEU A 192 18.91 10.12 -4.01
N SER A 193 19.05 11.13 -4.87
CA SER A 193 19.66 12.41 -4.48
C SER A 193 18.83 13.14 -3.43
N ALA A 194 17.49 13.09 -3.52
CA ALA A 194 16.60 13.63 -2.49
C ALA A 194 16.71 12.87 -1.15
N PHE A 195 16.95 11.56 -1.19
CA PHE A 195 17.21 10.75 0.01
C PHE A 195 18.56 11.09 0.65
N GLU A 196 19.61 11.38 -0.13
CA GLU A 196 20.89 11.82 0.43
C GLU A 196 20.84 13.25 0.97
N LEU A 197 20.08 14.16 0.34
CA LEU A 197 19.78 15.48 0.92
C LEU A 197 19.08 15.32 2.28
N LEU A 198 18.05 14.47 2.35
CA LEU A 198 17.33 14.18 3.60
C LEU A 198 18.23 13.51 4.66
N ASN A 199 19.16 12.64 4.27
CA ASN A 199 20.18 12.08 5.15
C ASN A 199 21.05 13.19 5.77
N ARG A 200 21.58 14.11 4.95
CA ARG A 200 22.43 15.21 5.42
C ARG A 200 21.66 16.27 6.24
N MET A 201 20.36 16.44 5.97
CA MET A 201 19.47 17.25 6.83
C MET A 201 19.42 16.73 8.27
N LEU A 202 19.58 15.42 8.53
CA LEU A 202 19.62 14.89 9.90
C LEU A 202 20.86 15.38 10.66
N THR A 203 22.02 15.40 10.01
CA THR A 203 23.28 15.85 10.61
C THR A 203 23.22 17.31 11.04
N ILE A 204 22.68 18.18 10.19
CA ILE A 204 22.53 19.62 10.45
C ILE A 204 21.37 19.87 11.42
N GLY A 205 20.29 19.12 11.26
CA GLY A 205 19.09 19.16 12.09
C GLY A 205 19.28 18.65 13.51
N ALA A 206 20.40 17.97 13.83
CA ALA A 206 20.62 17.31 15.12
C ALA A 206 20.51 18.22 16.37
N ARG A 207 20.65 19.54 16.22
CA ARG A 207 20.48 20.53 17.32
C ARG A 207 19.14 21.26 17.31
N ILE A 208 18.28 20.99 16.33
CA ILE A 208 16.93 21.57 16.23
C ILE A 208 15.99 20.88 17.21
N ARG A 209 15.02 21.62 17.77
CA ARG A 209 13.98 21.08 18.65
C ARG A 209 13.22 19.94 17.96
N ARG A 210 12.80 18.94 18.74
CA ARG A 210 11.99 17.80 18.27
C ARG A 210 10.78 18.22 17.44
N ASP A 211 9.97 19.12 17.98
CA ASP A 211 8.71 19.54 17.36
C ASP A 211 8.95 20.20 16.00
N ASP A 212 9.99 21.03 15.89
CA ASP A 212 10.39 21.70 14.66
C ASP A 212 11.01 20.74 13.66
N MET A 213 11.89 19.83 14.07
CA MET A 213 12.49 18.85 13.16
C MET A 213 11.44 17.87 12.61
N CYS A 214 10.52 17.37 13.44
CA CYS A 214 9.39 16.57 13.00
C CYS A 214 8.45 17.35 12.06
N ARG A 215 8.19 18.64 12.34
CA ARG A 215 7.42 19.54 11.46
C ARG A 215 8.09 19.72 10.09
N ILE A 216 9.40 19.94 10.07
CA ILE A 216 10.19 20.11 8.84
C ILE A 216 10.17 18.81 8.02
N LEU A 217 10.43 17.65 8.63
CA LEU A 217 10.50 16.39 7.90
C LEU A 217 9.13 15.84 7.46
N GLY A 218 8.04 16.18 8.16
CA GLY A 218 6.70 15.63 7.91
C GLY A 218 6.18 15.81 6.47
N ASN A 219 6.59 16.88 5.79
CA ASN A 219 6.32 17.14 4.37
C ASN A 219 6.90 16.04 3.46
N SER A 220 8.15 15.67 3.69
CA SER A 220 8.90 14.66 2.94
C SER A 220 8.54 13.23 3.32
N MET A 221 8.24 12.98 4.61
CA MET A 221 8.01 11.64 5.17
C MET A 221 6.93 10.85 4.42
N THR A 222 5.86 11.51 3.97
CA THR A 222 4.78 10.83 3.23
C THR A 222 5.26 10.31 1.86
N GLN A 223 6.19 10.99 1.19
CA GLN A 223 6.80 10.47 -0.05
C GLN A 223 7.85 9.39 0.25
N LEU A 224 8.65 9.57 1.30
CA LEU A 224 9.64 8.57 1.74
C LEU A 224 8.99 7.22 2.05
N THR A 225 7.89 7.18 2.82
CA THR A 225 7.19 5.92 3.09
C THR A 225 6.55 5.36 1.82
N ASN A 226 5.90 6.18 0.98
CA ASN A 226 5.35 5.74 -0.32
C ASN A 226 6.40 5.01 -1.19
N LYS A 227 7.68 5.41 -1.12
CA LYS A 227 8.78 4.79 -1.87
C LYS A 227 9.20 3.41 -1.36
N LEU A 228 8.71 2.94 -0.20
CA LEU A 228 8.72 1.50 0.13
C LEU A 228 7.88 0.66 -0.86
N GLY A 229 6.97 1.28 -1.63
CA GLY A 229 6.25 0.61 -2.71
C GLY A 229 6.97 0.58 -4.07
N ASP A 230 8.10 1.29 -4.24
CA ASP A 230 8.67 1.59 -5.58
C ASP A 230 9.07 0.32 -6.36
N SER A 231 8.97 0.36 -7.69
CA SER A 231 9.39 -0.76 -8.55
C SER A 231 10.88 -1.08 -8.38
N HIS A 232 11.73 -0.06 -8.26
CA HIS A 232 13.18 -0.20 -8.19
C HIS A 232 13.65 -0.66 -6.81
N ALA A 233 14.39 -1.78 -6.76
CA ALA A 233 14.92 -2.30 -5.50
C ALA A 233 15.84 -1.31 -4.77
N LYS A 234 16.73 -0.61 -5.50
CA LYS A 234 17.62 0.40 -4.90
C LYS A 234 16.84 1.51 -4.18
N VAL A 235 15.73 1.97 -4.75
CA VAL A 235 14.90 3.04 -4.15
C VAL A 235 14.19 2.54 -2.88
N ARG A 236 13.63 1.33 -2.88
CA ARG A 236 13.02 0.74 -1.66
C ARG A 236 14.03 0.53 -0.55
N ASN A 237 15.19 -0.06 -0.87
CA ASN A 237 16.24 -0.36 0.10
C ASN A 237 16.78 0.94 0.74
N GLU A 238 16.99 1.99 -0.06
CA GLU A 238 17.45 3.28 0.45
C GLU A 238 16.36 3.98 1.30
N ALA A 239 15.09 3.89 0.91
CA ALA A 239 13.97 4.40 1.70
C ALA A 239 13.90 3.71 3.08
N ALA A 240 14.00 2.38 3.13
CA ALA A 240 14.03 1.62 4.38
C ALA A 240 15.25 1.96 5.26
N ALA A 241 16.43 2.10 4.65
CA ALA A 241 17.65 2.50 5.35
C ALA A 241 17.59 3.94 5.88
N LEU A 242 16.93 4.84 5.16
CA LEU A 242 16.72 6.23 5.59
C LEU A 242 15.67 6.34 6.71
N LEU A 243 14.57 5.58 6.65
CA LEU A 243 13.61 5.49 7.75
C LEU A 243 14.26 4.98 9.05
N GLY A 244 15.18 4.01 8.95
CA GLY A 244 16.02 3.58 10.08
C GLY A 244 16.91 4.70 10.64
N ARG A 245 17.58 5.48 9.78
CA ARG A 245 18.39 6.65 10.20
C ARG A 245 17.54 7.75 10.86
N ILE A 246 16.32 7.98 10.38
CA ILE A 246 15.38 8.94 10.98
C ILE A 246 14.89 8.44 12.35
N ALA A 247 14.66 7.13 12.52
CA ALA A 247 14.31 6.53 13.80
C ALA A 247 15.45 6.61 14.83
N ALA A 248 16.71 6.51 14.36
CA ALA A 248 17.92 6.61 15.16
C ALA A 248 18.34 8.04 15.56
N ALA A 249 17.70 9.09 15.01
CA ALA A 249 18.06 10.47 15.31
C ALA A 249 17.42 10.92 16.64
N ASP A 250 18.25 11.30 17.63
CA ASP A 250 17.86 11.65 19.01
C ASP A 250 16.68 12.64 19.09
N ASN A 251 16.67 13.65 18.22
CA ASN A 251 15.64 14.68 18.20
C ASN A 251 14.39 14.31 17.39
N ILE A 252 14.29 13.09 16.84
CA ILE A 252 13.14 12.63 16.04
C ILE A 252 12.60 11.30 16.60
N GLY A 253 13.44 10.27 16.70
CA GLY A 253 13.12 8.98 17.32
C GLY A 253 12.10 8.11 16.58
N VAL A 254 12.14 6.81 16.88
CA VAL A 254 11.33 5.76 16.25
C VAL A 254 9.82 6.05 16.22
N GLY A 255 9.26 6.69 17.26
CA GLY A 255 7.82 7.00 17.34
C GLY A 255 7.31 7.90 16.20
N PHE A 256 8.14 8.79 15.67
CA PHE A 256 7.78 9.64 14.51
C PHE A 256 7.77 8.83 13.20
N VAL A 257 8.72 7.91 13.05
CA VAL A 257 8.77 7.00 11.89
C VAL A 257 7.59 6.04 11.92
N ALA A 258 7.26 5.49 13.09
CA ALA A 258 6.10 4.62 13.28
C ALA A 258 4.79 5.32 12.88
N PHE A 259 4.53 6.53 13.37
CA PHE A 259 3.35 7.33 12.99
C PHE A 259 3.17 7.50 11.47
N HIS A 260 4.27 7.58 10.71
CA HIS A 260 4.22 7.68 9.25
C HIS A 260 4.09 6.30 8.54
N LEU A 261 4.46 5.20 9.19
CA LEU A 261 4.30 3.82 8.68
C LEU A 261 2.90 3.24 9.00
N THR A 262 2.41 3.44 10.23
CA THR A 262 1.10 2.93 10.70
C THR A 262 -0.09 3.78 10.26
N LYS A 263 0.17 4.85 9.47
CA LYS A 263 -0.80 5.89 9.13
C LYS A 263 -2.05 5.33 8.42
N ARG A 264 -3.12 5.17 9.20
CA ARG A 264 -4.41 4.59 8.79
C ARG A 264 -4.96 5.24 7.51
N SER A 265 -5.36 4.41 6.55
CA SER A 265 -5.87 4.82 5.23
C SER A 265 -7.26 4.23 4.99
N LYS A 266 -8.19 5.04 4.44
CA LYS A 266 -9.52 4.57 4.00
C LYS A 266 -9.50 3.71 2.73
N LYS A 267 -8.32 3.52 2.13
CA LYS A 267 -8.09 2.63 0.98
C LYS A 267 -7.08 1.54 1.39
N PRO A 268 -7.32 0.27 1.04
CA PRO A 268 -6.35 -0.80 1.27
C PRO A 268 -4.95 -0.43 0.75
N LEU A 269 -3.93 -0.77 1.52
CA LEU A 269 -2.54 -0.54 1.14
C LEU A 269 -2.12 -1.50 0.03
N GLY A 270 -1.25 -1.04 -0.87
CA GLY A 270 -0.72 -1.90 -1.93
C GLY A 270 0.13 -3.02 -1.33
N LEU A 271 -0.11 -4.28 -1.74
CA LEU A 271 0.52 -5.49 -1.19
C LEU A 271 2.01 -5.33 -0.87
N LYS A 272 2.78 -4.82 -1.85
CA LYS A 272 4.22 -4.59 -1.73
C LYS A 272 4.59 -3.52 -0.69
N PHE A 273 3.89 -2.39 -0.69
CA PHE A 273 4.09 -1.33 0.31
C PHE A 273 3.79 -1.86 1.72
N LEU A 274 2.75 -2.66 1.89
CA LEU A 274 2.39 -3.24 3.18
C LEU A 274 3.49 -4.20 3.67
N LEU A 275 3.93 -5.15 2.83
CA LEU A 275 5.02 -6.07 3.17
C LEU A 275 6.32 -5.33 3.55
N GLU A 276 6.75 -4.37 2.73
CA GLU A 276 7.99 -3.61 2.97
C GLU A 276 7.88 -2.72 4.22
N SER A 277 6.69 -2.16 4.51
CA SER A 277 6.43 -1.42 5.77
C SER A 277 6.46 -2.33 7.00
N LEU A 278 5.94 -3.55 6.90
CA LEU A 278 6.03 -4.55 7.98
C LEU A 278 7.48 -4.99 8.21
N LEU A 279 8.28 -5.19 7.15
CA LEU A 279 9.70 -5.49 7.28
C LEU A 279 10.48 -4.35 7.96
N VAL A 280 10.15 -3.09 7.68
CA VAL A 280 10.71 -1.95 8.42
C VAL A 280 10.26 -1.95 9.88
N LEU A 281 8.97 -2.16 10.19
CA LEU A 281 8.49 -2.23 11.58
C LEU A 281 9.14 -3.38 12.37
N LYS A 282 9.29 -4.57 11.76
CA LYS A 282 10.04 -5.71 12.33
C LYS A 282 11.48 -5.33 12.64
N LYS A 283 12.18 -4.66 11.73
CA LYS A 283 13.55 -4.19 11.96
C LYS A 283 13.61 -3.20 13.13
N LEU A 284 12.73 -2.21 13.16
CA LEU A 284 12.67 -1.21 14.23
C LEU A 284 12.43 -1.87 15.60
N LEU A 285 11.60 -2.91 15.69
CA LEU A 285 11.40 -3.69 16.93
C LEU A 285 12.63 -4.49 17.40
N THR A 286 13.65 -4.67 16.54
CA THR A 286 14.95 -5.25 16.94
C THR A 286 16.01 -4.19 17.26
N GLU A 287 15.76 -2.91 16.95
CA GLU A 287 16.71 -1.80 17.11
C GLU A 287 16.29 -0.79 18.20
N PHE A 288 15.00 -0.75 18.58
CA PHE A 288 14.44 0.27 19.48
C PHE A 288 13.46 -0.31 20.50
N GLU A 289 13.44 0.28 21.71
CA GLU A 289 12.43 0.02 22.73
C GLU A 289 11.07 0.66 22.38
N LEU A 290 9.98 0.09 22.92
CA LEU A 290 8.62 0.64 22.72
C LEU A 290 8.47 1.99 23.41
N VAL A 291 7.88 2.97 22.71
CA VAL A 291 7.72 4.35 23.18
C VAL A 291 6.27 4.61 23.56
N SER A 292 6.03 4.70 24.87
CA SER A 292 4.72 5.05 25.46
C SER A 292 4.15 6.34 24.86
N ASN A 293 2.82 6.35 24.61
CA ASN A 293 2.10 7.46 23.97
C ASN A 293 2.57 7.79 22.53
N SER A 294 3.04 6.79 21.78
CA SER A 294 3.33 6.89 20.35
C SER A 294 2.80 5.69 19.57
N ASP A 295 2.79 5.78 18.24
CA ASP A 295 2.48 4.66 17.35
C ASP A 295 3.52 3.52 17.42
N PHE A 296 4.73 3.76 17.95
CA PHE A 296 5.71 2.71 18.25
C PHE A 296 5.44 2.09 19.63
N SER A 297 4.22 1.55 19.79
CA SER A 297 3.73 0.90 21.01
C SER A 297 2.90 -0.33 20.65
N VAL A 298 2.57 -1.16 21.65
CA VAL A 298 1.73 -2.35 21.47
C VAL A 298 0.44 -2.00 20.71
N SER A 299 -0.30 -0.98 21.15
CA SER A 299 -1.56 -0.58 20.52
C SER A 299 -1.40 0.11 19.17
N GLY A 300 -0.27 0.77 18.91
CA GLY A 300 0.00 1.38 17.61
C GLY A 300 0.35 0.34 16.54
N ILE A 301 1.21 -0.61 16.89
CA ILE A 301 1.70 -1.66 15.98
C ILE A 301 0.65 -2.77 15.82
N MET A 302 0.14 -3.35 16.92
CA MET A 302 -0.87 -4.42 16.82
C MET A 302 -2.18 -3.90 16.23
N GLY A 303 -2.61 -2.68 16.59
CA GLY A 303 -3.76 -2.02 15.97
C GLY A 303 -3.58 -1.72 14.47
N PHE A 304 -2.34 -1.56 14.00
CA PHE A 304 -2.05 -1.46 12.55
C PHE A 304 -2.10 -2.83 11.86
N LEU A 305 -1.63 -3.90 12.51
CA LEU A 305 -1.78 -5.27 12.00
C LEU A 305 -3.26 -5.69 11.91
N GLU A 306 -4.09 -5.24 12.86
CA GLU A 306 -5.54 -5.45 12.89
C GLU A 306 -6.25 -4.63 11.79
N ASP A 307 -6.04 -3.31 11.74
CA ASP A 307 -6.60 -2.40 10.71
C ASP A 307 -6.30 -2.84 9.27
N CYS A 308 -5.11 -3.41 9.03
CA CYS A 308 -4.67 -3.89 7.72
C CYS A 308 -4.94 -5.39 7.51
N ASN A 309 -5.60 -6.05 8.45
CA ASN A 309 -5.86 -7.50 8.49
C ASN A 309 -4.60 -8.34 8.13
N CYS A 310 -3.44 -7.97 8.67
CA CYS A 310 -2.16 -8.59 8.33
C CYS A 310 -2.08 -10.06 8.78
N LEU A 311 -2.70 -10.38 9.91
CA LEU A 311 -2.62 -11.70 10.56
C LEU A 311 -3.44 -12.79 9.82
N ALA A 312 -4.52 -12.42 9.14
CA ALA A 312 -5.28 -13.31 8.26
C ALA A 312 -5.24 -12.88 6.77
N HIS A 313 -4.23 -12.07 6.40
CA HIS A 313 -4.08 -11.51 5.06
C HIS A 313 -3.94 -12.58 3.97
N GLN A 314 -4.41 -12.29 2.75
CA GLN A 314 -4.34 -13.23 1.61
C GLN A 314 -2.91 -13.68 1.25
N SER A 315 -1.93 -12.77 1.26
CA SER A 315 -0.53 -13.12 1.00
C SER A 315 0.12 -13.73 2.23
N ARG A 316 0.70 -14.92 2.04
CA ARG A 316 1.52 -15.62 3.04
C ARG A 316 2.64 -14.73 3.59
N GLU A 317 3.38 -14.05 2.71
CA GLU A 317 4.54 -13.22 3.09
C GLU A 317 4.17 -12.17 4.15
N ILE A 318 2.95 -11.60 4.05
CA ILE A 318 2.44 -10.61 5.01
C ILE A 318 2.00 -11.28 6.32
N ARG A 319 1.37 -12.46 6.27
CA ARG A 319 1.03 -13.22 7.48
C ARG A 319 2.27 -13.67 8.25
N ASP A 320 3.28 -14.17 7.53
CA ASP A 320 4.52 -14.68 8.10
C ASP A 320 5.28 -13.54 8.81
N VAL A 321 5.47 -12.37 8.16
CA VAL A 321 6.10 -11.20 8.81
C VAL A 321 5.24 -10.61 9.94
N ALA A 322 3.91 -10.57 9.80
CA ALA A 322 3.02 -10.11 10.87
C ALA A 322 3.06 -11.06 12.09
N LYS A 323 3.22 -12.36 11.87
CA LYS A 323 3.45 -13.35 12.93
C LYS A 323 4.77 -13.13 13.63
N GLU A 324 5.86 -12.89 12.89
CA GLU A 324 7.15 -12.54 13.48
C GLU A 324 7.07 -11.27 14.36
N ILE A 325 6.42 -10.20 13.87
CA ILE A 325 6.19 -8.96 14.64
C ILE A 325 5.41 -9.24 15.92
N THR A 326 4.35 -10.04 15.84
CA THR A 326 3.48 -10.40 16.97
C THR A 326 4.24 -11.21 18.03
N VAL A 327 5.07 -12.18 17.62
CA VAL A 327 5.94 -12.94 18.53
C VAL A 327 7.01 -12.05 19.13
N SER A 328 7.63 -11.14 18.36
CA SER A 328 8.56 -10.14 18.90
C SER A 328 7.89 -9.24 19.94
N MET A 329 6.65 -8.80 19.70
CA MET A 329 5.87 -8.01 20.66
C MET A 329 5.57 -8.81 21.94
N TYR A 330 5.17 -10.07 21.82
CA TYR A 330 4.93 -10.96 22.97
C TYR A 330 6.20 -11.15 23.81
N LEU A 331 7.37 -11.30 23.18
CA LEU A 331 8.65 -11.38 23.91
C LEU A 331 9.04 -10.08 24.65
N ILE A 332 8.37 -8.95 24.39
CA ILE A 332 8.58 -7.65 25.05
C ILE A 332 7.53 -7.40 26.15
N VAL A 333 6.23 -7.64 25.89
CA VAL A 333 5.11 -7.29 26.80
C VAL A 333 4.25 -8.46 27.28
N GLY A 334 4.51 -9.69 26.81
CA GLY A 334 3.73 -10.88 27.15
C GLY A 334 2.30 -10.84 26.63
N SER A 335 1.36 -11.30 27.46
CA SER A 335 -0.03 -11.58 27.08
C SER A 335 -0.90 -10.35 26.75
N GLU A 336 -0.39 -9.12 26.88
CA GLU A 336 -1.08 -7.91 26.37
C GLU A 336 -1.39 -8.02 24.86
N VAL A 337 -0.55 -8.74 24.11
CA VAL A 337 -0.69 -8.96 22.67
C VAL A 337 -1.91 -9.82 22.31
N GLU A 338 -2.31 -10.74 23.19
CA GLU A 338 -3.39 -11.71 22.92
C GLU A 338 -4.76 -11.05 22.73
N VAL A 339 -4.93 -9.81 23.20
CA VAL A 339 -6.16 -9.02 23.00
C VAL A 339 -6.45 -8.82 21.51
N TYR A 340 -5.42 -8.63 20.68
CA TYR A 340 -5.51 -8.36 19.24
C TYR A 340 -5.64 -9.63 18.37
N LEU A 341 -5.58 -10.83 18.98
CA LEU A 341 -5.63 -12.10 18.26
C LEU A 341 -7.04 -12.71 18.25
N LYS A 342 -7.97 -12.17 19.03
CA LYS A 342 -9.32 -12.73 19.28
C LYS A 342 -10.22 -12.85 18.04
N SER A 343 -9.87 -12.15 16.96
CA SER A 343 -10.52 -12.22 15.65
C SER A 343 -10.03 -13.40 14.77
N LEU A 344 -8.95 -14.10 15.18
CA LEU A 344 -8.37 -15.20 14.42
C LEU A 344 -9.11 -16.53 14.66
N ARG A 345 -9.10 -17.40 13.63
CA ARG A 345 -9.69 -18.75 13.69
C ARG A 345 -8.95 -19.61 14.74
N PRO A 346 -9.60 -20.54 15.46
CA PRO A 346 -8.97 -21.32 16.55
C PRO A 346 -7.64 -22.01 16.17
N LYS A 347 -7.53 -22.53 14.94
CA LYS A 347 -6.28 -23.11 14.44
C LYS A 347 -5.14 -22.08 14.37
N GLN A 348 -5.42 -20.86 13.88
CA GLN A 348 -4.43 -19.78 13.84
C GLN A 348 -4.05 -19.30 15.24
N LEU A 349 -5.00 -19.26 16.18
CA LEU A 349 -4.71 -18.99 17.60
C LEU A 349 -3.74 -20.05 18.18
N ASN A 350 -4.01 -21.33 17.98
CA ASN A 350 -3.10 -22.41 18.42
C ASN A 350 -1.70 -22.28 17.79
N GLU A 351 -1.63 -21.89 16.51
CA GLU A 351 -0.36 -21.59 15.83
C GLU A 351 0.38 -20.36 16.40
N PHE A 352 -0.32 -19.42 17.04
CA PHE A 352 0.28 -18.31 17.78
C PHE A 352 0.73 -18.73 19.18
N GLN A 353 -0.11 -19.42 19.95
CA GLN A 353 0.24 -19.98 21.26
C GLN A 353 1.52 -20.84 21.18
N ALA A 354 1.58 -21.80 20.25
CA ALA A 354 2.76 -22.65 20.05
C ALA A 354 4.00 -21.86 19.61
N ALA A 355 3.83 -20.73 18.91
CA ALA A 355 4.94 -19.85 18.52
C ALA A 355 5.44 -19.00 19.71
N PHE A 356 4.55 -18.61 20.63
CA PHE A 356 4.93 -17.95 21.89
C PHE A 356 5.68 -18.91 22.80
N GLU A 357 5.16 -20.11 23.06
CA GLU A 357 5.82 -21.15 23.87
C GLU A 357 7.22 -21.51 23.34
N ALA A 358 7.35 -21.67 22.02
CA ALA A 358 8.63 -21.93 21.38
C ALA A 358 9.60 -20.74 21.51
N ALA A 359 9.10 -19.51 21.41
CA ALA A 359 9.91 -18.30 21.53
C ALA A 359 10.37 -18.03 22.97
N GLU A 360 9.54 -18.31 23.97
CA GLU A 360 9.93 -18.29 25.39
C GLU A 360 10.98 -19.36 25.69
N THR A 361 10.78 -20.58 25.19
CA THR A 361 11.74 -21.69 25.33
C THR A 361 13.09 -21.35 24.68
N ALA A 362 13.09 -20.70 23.51
CA ALA A 362 14.29 -20.20 22.86
C ALA A 362 14.97 -19.07 23.67
N LYS A 363 14.19 -18.12 24.21
CA LYS A 363 14.70 -17.03 25.07
C LYS A 363 15.31 -17.57 26.38
N ALA A 364 14.73 -18.63 26.95
CA ALA A 364 15.21 -19.26 28.18
C ALA A 364 16.44 -20.17 27.99
N SER A 365 16.70 -20.65 26.76
CA SER A 365 17.85 -21.53 26.45
C SER A 365 19.11 -20.79 25.99
N ILE A 366 19.05 -19.46 25.83
CA ILE A 366 20.23 -18.60 25.61
C ILE A 366 20.91 -18.29 26.96
N PRO A 367 22.17 -18.68 27.20
CA PRO A 367 22.84 -18.43 28.48
C PRO A 367 23.16 -16.93 28.69
N SER A 368 22.43 -16.28 29.60
CA SER A 368 22.69 -14.90 30.01
C SER A 368 23.94 -14.81 30.90
N ALA A 369 25.09 -14.49 30.29
CA ALA A 369 26.39 -14.48 30.95
C ALA A 369 26.77 -13.12 31.59
N VAL A 370 26.11 -12.72 32.68
CA VAL A 370 26.69 -11.85 33.74
C VAL A 370 26.17 -12.31 35.10
N VAL A 371 27.05 -12.35 36.12
CA VAL A 371 26.80 -12.99 37.42
C VAL A 371 26.68 -11.97 38.56
N ARG A 372 25.69 -12.19 39.46
CA ARG A 372 25.75 -12.07 40.94
C ARG A 372 24.37 -12.41 41.53
N ASP A 373 24.14 -13.55 42.20
CA ASP A 373 24.77 -14.15 43.41
C ASP A 373 24.37 -13.48 44.73
N ASP A 374 23.47 -14.13 45.48
CA ASP A 374 23.69 -14.40 46.91
C ASP A 374 23.00 -15.70 47.38
N ARG A 375 23.81 -16.77 47.48
CA ARG A 375 23.81 -17.84 48.52
C ARG A 375 22.50 -18.21 49.26
N SER A 376 22.11 -19.50 49.17
CA SER A 376 22.09 -20.46 50.32
C SER A 376 21.46 -21.81 49.91
N SER A 377 22.22 -22.92 49.94
CA SER A 377 22.39 -23.86 51.07
C SER A 377 21.29 -24.94 51.16
N GLY A 378 21.64 -26.21 50.91
CA GLY A 378 20.75 -27.36 51.16
C GLY A 378 21.02 -28.56 50.27
N SER A 379 21.93 -29.45 50.66
CA SER A 379 22.07 -30.77 50.01
C SER A 379 21.03 -31.76 50.53
N ILE A 380 20.61 -32.71 49.69
CA ILE A 380 20.59 -34.15 49.98
C ILE A 380 20.31 -34.93 48.67
N ALA A 381 20.84 -36.15 48.56
CA ALA A 381 20.69 -37.01 47.38
C ALA A 381 19.45 -37.91 47.48
N GLY A 382 18.88 -38.30 46.33
CA GLY A 382 17.74 -39.21 46.25
C GLY A 382 17.57 -39.82 44.86
N ARG A 383 18.29 -40.92 44.60
CA ARG A 383 18.14 -41.75 43.38
C ARG A 383 17.34 -43.00 43.73
N ILE A 384 16.31 -43.33 42.96
CA ILE A 384 15.79 -44.69 42.71
C ILE A 384 14.82 -44.66 41.51
N GLU A 385 14.54 -45.83 40.94
CA GLU A 385 13.95 -46.05 39.62
C GLU A 385 12.55 -46.68 39.71
N ILE A 386 11.72 -46.50 38.66
CA ILE A 386 10.65 -47.41 38.17
C ILE A 386 9.46 -47.74 39.11
N GLN A 387 8.21 -47.47 38.67
CA GLN A 387 7.29 -48.51 38.11
C GLN A 387 5.87 -47.95 37.83
N ASP A 388 5.19 -48.44 36.79
CA ASP A 388 3.73 -48.31 36.60
C ASP A 388 2.93 -49.16 37.59
N PRO A 389 1.61 -48.89 37.72
CA PRO A 389 0.67 -50.00 37.66
C PRO A 389 -0.53 -49.75 36.73
N VAL A 390 -0.98 -50.82 36.04
CA VAL A 390 -2.18 -50.88 35.20
C VAL A 390 -3.23 -51.77 35.87
N ASN A 391 -4.52 -51.41 35.78
CA ASN A 391 -5.76 -52.24 35.79
C ASN A 391 -6.92 -51.55 36.54
N ASN A 392 -8.21 -51.81 36.25
CA ASN A 392 -8.94 -52.13 34.99
C ASN A 392 -10.47 -52.01 35.24
N GLU A 393 -11.29 -52.13 34.19
CA GLU A 393 -12.75 -52.42 34.19
C GLU A 393 -13.70 -51.29 34.69
N MET A 394 -14.67 -50.76 33.90
CA MET A 394 -15.86 -51.33 33.18
C MET A 394 -17.11 -51.45 34.08
N VAL A 395 -18.37 -51.15 33.67
CA VAL A 395 -19.01 -50.64 32.41
C VAL A 395 -20.00 -49.48 32.79
N ASP A 396 -21.02 -48.96 32.08
CA ASP A 396 -21.81 -49.12 30.81
C ASP A 396 -22.55 -47.75 30.61
N ALA A 397 -23.18 -47.33 29.49
CA ALA A 397 -23.14 -47.63 28.06
C ALA A 397 -23.99 -46.59 27.26
N ALA A 398 -23.69 -46.39 25.96
CA ALA A 398 -24.46 -45.63 24.95
C ALA A 398 -24.63 -44.09 25.18
N GLU A 399 -24.82 -43.26 24.14
CA GLU A 399 -24.99 -43.49 22.70
C GLU A 399 -23.80 -42.95 21.87
N SER A 400 -23.62 -43.44 20.65
CA SER A 400 -22.52 -43.08 19.75
C SER A 400 -23.04 -42.52 18.41
N GLU A 401 -22.61 -41.33 18.04
CA GLU A 401 -22.56 -40.87 16.64
C GLU A 401 -21.11 -40.94 16.17
N ASP A 402 -20.88 -41.47 14.96
CA ASP A 402 -19.54 -41.84 14.50
C ASP A 402 -18.71 -40.60 14.09
N GLU A 403 -17.63 -40.32 14.81
CA GLU A 403 -16.53 -39.48 14.30
C GLU A 403 -15.76 -40.27 13.22
N GLU A 404 -16.31 -40.34 12.00
CA GLU A 404 -15.52 -40.67 10.82
C GLU A 404 -14.36 -39.68 10.72
N SER A 405 -13.13 -40.19 10.87
CA SER A 405 -11.90 -39.40 10.77
C SER A 405 -11.84 -38.76 9.37
N VAL A 406 -12.11 -37.46 9.30
CA VAL A 406 -12.12 -36.72 8.04
C VAL A 406 -10.74 -36.85 7.39
N ASP A 407 -10.68 -37.56 6.25
CA ASP A 407 -9.43 -37.80 5.51
C ASP A 407 -8.64 -36.50 5.36
N GLU A 408 -7.38 -36.49 5.80
CA GLU A 408 -6.54 -35.28 5.88
C GLU A 408 -6.47 -34.53 4.54
N TYR A 409 -6.57 -35.30 3.44
CA TYR A 409 -6.53 -34.87 2.04
C TYR A 409 -7.87 -34.36 1.48
N THR A 410 -8.93 -34.22 2.29
CA THR A 410 -10.29 -33.89 1.83
C THR A 410 -10.75 -32.51 2.27
N CYS A 411 -11.23 -31.69 1.33
CA CYS A 411 -11.83 -30.40 1.63
C CYS A 411 -13.27 -30.57 2.19
N PRO A 412 -13.55 -30.17 3.45
CA PRO A 412 -14.85 -30.41 4.09
C PRO A 412 -16.02 -29.67 3.42
N PHE A 413 -15.77 -28.51 2.80
CA PHE A 413 -16.82 -27.72 2.15
C PHE A 413 -17.26 -28.33 0.81
N CYS A 414 -16.32 -28.59 -0.10
CA CYS A 414 -16.64 -29.04 -1.46
C CYS A 414 -16.52 -30.56 -1.65
N GLY A 415 -15.82 -31.29 -0.78
CA GLY A 415 -15.57 -32.74 -0.91
C GLY A 415 -14.58 -33.10 -2.04
N VAL A 416 -13.75 -32.16 -2.49
CA VAL A 416 -12.60 -32.47 -3.34
C VAL A 416 -11.52 -33.13 -2.48
N VAL A 417 -10.94 -34.21 -2.99
CA VAL A 417 -9.76 -34.89 -2.44
C VAL A 417 -8.55 -34.57 -3.32
N ASP A 418 -7.43 -34.18 -2.71
CA ASP A 418 -6.13 -34.01 -3.38
C ASP A 418 -5.03 -34.43 -2.39
N GLU A 419 -4.14 -35.35 -2.79
CA GLU A 419 -3.01 -35.83 -1.98
C GLU A 419 -2.09 -34.69 -1.49
N LYS A 420 -2.18 -33.51 -2.09
CA LYS A 420 -1.45 -32.30 -1.67
C LYS A 420 -2.15 -31.49 -0.60
N PHE A 421 -3.44 -31.74 -0.29
CA PHE A 421 -4.16 -31.03 0.76
C PHE A 421 -3.60 -31.39 2.15
N ASN A 422 -2.52 -30.72 2.49
CA ASN A 422 -2.11 -30.45 3.86
C ASN A 422 -2.67 -29.09 4.29
N SER A 423 -2.34 -28.67 5.52
CA SER A 423 -2.65 -27.34 6.10
C SER A 423 -2.60 -26.18 5.10
N ASP A 424 -1.49 -26.00 4.39
CA ASP A 424 -1.20 -24.82 3.57
C ASP A 424 -1.96 -24.86 2.24
N TYR A 425 -1.97 -26.01 1.58
CA TYR A 425 -2.70 -26.19 0.32
C TYR A 425 -4.22 -26.18 0.51
N LEU A 426 -4.71 -26.58 1.68
CA LEU A 426 -6.14 -26.56 2.00
C LEU A 426 -6.63 -25.13 2.27
N ASP A 427 -5.88 -24.28 2.98
CA ASP A 427 -6.18 -22.83 3.08
C ASP A 427 -6.03 -22.14 1.71
N GLN A 428 -5.04 -22.53 0.88
CA GLN A 428 -4.97 -22.05 -0.51
C GLN A 428 -6.21 -22.44 -1.31
N HIS A 429 -6.70 -23.68 -1.17
CA HIS A 429 -7.94 -24.12 -1.81
C HIS A 429 -9.13 -23.28 -1.32
N TYR A 430 -9.30 -23.06 -0.01
CA TYR A 430 -10.39 -22.23 0.54
C TYR A 430 -10.40 -20.82 -0.05
N TRP A 431 -9.23 -20.18 -0.15
CA TRP A 431 -9.11 -18.78 -0.60
C TRP A 431 -9.10 -18.61 -2.14
N ALA A 432 -8.53 -19.55 -2.90
CA ALA A 432 -8.42 -19.42 -4.36
C ALA A 432 -9.54 -20.16 -5.12
N SER A 433 -9.83 -21.41 -4.76
CA SER A 433 -10.43 -22.39 -5.69
C SER A 433 -11.67 -23.11 -5.16
N CYS A 434 -12.02 -22.96 -3.89
CA CYS A 434 -13.14 -23.68 -3.30
C CYS A 434 -14.48 -23.12 -3.80
N LYS A 435 -15.15 -23.88 -4.66
CA LYS A 435 -16.43 -23.50 -5.30
C LYS A 435 -17.59 -23.26 -4.33
N MET A 436 -17.50 -23.75 -3.10
CA MET A 436 -18.49 -23.57 -2.03
C MET A 436 -18.29 -22.27 -1.22
N LEU A 437 -17.12 -21.64 -1.33
CA LEU A 437 -16.72 -20.48 -0.55
C LEU A 437 -16.57 -19.24 -1.43
N THR A 438 -16.69 -18.05 -0.83
CA THR A 438 -16.50 -16.76 -1.52
C THR A 438 -15.89 -15.73 -0.55
N PRO A 439 -15.01 -14.82 -1.02
CA PRO A 439 -14.54 -13.71 -0.20
C PRO A 439 -15.61 -12.60 -0.17
N CYS A 440 -16.08 -12.29 1.04
CA CYS A 440 -17.03 -11.21 1.30
C CYS A 440 -16.50 -9.89 0.73
N LYS A 441 -17.31 -9.19 -0.09
CA LYS A 441 -16.89 -7.95 -0.78
C LYS A 441 -16.74 -6.74 0.13
N MET A 442 -16.95 -6.90 1.43
CA MET A 442 -16.99 -5.85 2.44
C MET A 442 -15.79 -5.94 3.41
N CYS A 443 -15.66 -7.06 4.14
CA CYS A 443 -14.53 -7.31 5.07
C CYS A 443 -13.44 -8.23 4.50
N GLY A 444 -13.63 -8.83 3.32
CA GLY A 444 -12.67 -9.77 2.70
C GLY A 444 -12.66 -11.19 3.26
N GLN A 445 -13.35 -11.46 4.37
CA GLN A 445 -13.45 -12.79 4.98
C GLN A 445 -13.95 -13.84 3.98
N VAL A 446 -13.31 -15.01 3.95
CA VAL A 446 -13.76 -16.17 3.17
C VAL A 446 -14.85 -16.89 3.97
N ILE A 447 -16.04 -16.99 3.39
CA ILE A 447 -17.25 -17.57 4.01
C ILE A 447 -17.94 -18.54 3.04
N GLU A 448 -18.86 -19.37 3.54
CA GLU A 448 -19.71 -20.17 2.66
C GLU A 448 -20.67 -19.27 1.86
N ILE A 449 -20.88 -19.63 0.58
CA ILE A 449 -21.86 -18.95 -0.29
C ILE A 449 -23.28 -19.13 0.26
N SER A 450 -23.51 -20.20 1.02
CA SER A 450 -24.78 -20.52 1.70
C SER A 450 -25.16 -19.52 2.80
N THR A 451 -24.18 -18.91 3.48
CA THR A 451 -24.38 -17.99 4.62
C THR A 451 -24.05 -16.52 4.30
N LEU A 452 -23.56 -16.19 3.10
CA LEU A 452 -23.20 -14.81 2.69
C LEU A 452 -24.29 -13.76 3.00
N THR A 453 -25.57 -14.10 2.85
CA THR A 453 -26.67 -13.19 3.21
C THR A 453 -26.76 -12.90 4.70
N GLU A 454 -26.64 -13.94 5.54
CA GLU A 454 -26.68 -13.84 7.00
C GLU A 454 -25.46 -13.06 7.51
N HIS A 455 -24.27 -13.43 7.04
CA HIS A 455 -23.02 -12.72 7.30
C HIS A 455 -23.12 -11.21 7.04
N LEU A 456 -23.62 -10.81 5.88
CA LEU A 456 -23.78 -9.39 5.51
C LEU A 456 -24.80 -8.62 6.37
N LEU A 457 -25.65 -9.31 7.14
CA LEU A 457 -26.74 -8.71 7.93
C LEU A 457 -26.49 -8.73 9.44
N SER A 458 -25.66 -9.65 9.97
CA SER A 458 -25.44 -9.83 11.41
C SER A 458 -23.99 -10.03 11.87
N GLU A 459 -23.06 -10.39 10.98
CA GLU A 459 -21.66 -10.67 11.35
C GLU A 459 -20.66 -9.64 10.79
N CYS A 460 -20.96 -9.06 9.63
CA CYS A 460 -20.00 -8.27 8.88
C CYS A 460 -19.69 -6.92 9.55
N GLU A 461 -18.41 -6.53 9.57
CA GLU A 461 -17.90 -5.21 10.00
C GLU A 461 -18.62 -4.01 9.34
N LEU A 462 -19.22 -4.25 8.16
CA LEU A 462 -19.97 -3.28 7.37
C LEU A 462 -21.46 -3.65 7.22
N GLN A 463 -22.04 -4.39 8.17
CA GLN A 463 -23.47 -4.74 8.20
C GLN A 463 -24.39 -3.52 8.10
N GLN A 464 -23.99 -2.37 8.66
CA GLN A 464 -24.69 -1.08 8.58
C GLN A 464 -24.88 -0.56 7.14
N ASN A 465 -24.13 -1.09 6.18
CA ASN A 465 -24.29 -0.79 4.75
C ASN A 465 -25.33 -1.70 4.07
N HIS A 466 -25.98 -2.63 4.78
CA HIS A 466 -26.92 -3.64 4.23
C HIS A 466 -28.22 -3.68 5.04
N ARG A 467 -29.31 -4.12 4.39
CA ARG A 467 -30.64 -4.31 5.00
C ARG A 467 -31.33 -5.50 4.33
N GLU A 468 -31.95 -6.39 5.10
CA GLU A 468 -32.70 -7.52 4.53
C GLU A 468 -33.92 -7.01 3.78
N CYS A 469 -34.05 -7.36 2.50
CA CYS A 469 -35.28 -7.10 1.76
C CYS A 469 -36.41 -8.02 2.27
N PRO A 470 -37.53 -7.49 2.80
CA PRO A 470 -38.61 -8.30 3.36
C PRO A 470 -39.37 -9.15 2.32
N ARG A 471 -39.04 -8.99 1.02
CA ARG A 471 -39.69 -9.68 -0.09
C ARG A 471 -38.84 -10.80 -0.72
N CYS A 472 -37.53 -10.62 -0.91
CA CYS A 472 -36.62 -11.67 -1.41
C CYS A 472 -35.74 -12.32 -0.32
N GLY A 473 -35.59 -11.69 0.85
CA GLY A 473 -34.75 -12.16 1.95
C GLY A 473 -33.24 -11.99 1.75
N GLU A 474 -32.83 -11.11 0.83
CA GLU A 474 -31.42 -10.86 0.52
C GLU A 474 -30.89 -9.58 1.18
N ALA A 475 -29.56 -9.53 1.38
CA ALA A 475 -28.85 -8.41 1.97
C ALA A 475 -28.62 -7.29 0.95
N ILE A 476 -29.60 -6.38 0.80
CA ILE A 476 -29.53 -5.28 -0.17
C ILE A 476 -28.72 -4.12 0.41
N THR A 477 -27.74 -3.61 -0.33
CA THR A 477 -26.96 -2.43 0.08
C THR A 477 -27.87 -1.22 0.33
N ALA A 478 -27.73 -0.56 1.47
CA ALA A 478 -28.62 0.49 1.97
C ALA A 478 -28.87 1.64 0.97
N LYS A 479 -27.87 1.97 0.14
CA LYS A 479 -27.98 2.96 -0.96
C LYS A 479 -29.06 2.62 -1.99
N PHE A 480 -29.33 1.33 -2.22
CA PHE A 480 -30.27 0.85 -3.24
C PHE A 480 -31.56 0.27 -2.65
N TYR A 481 -31.57 -0.05 -1.35
CA TYR A 481 -32.69 -0.67 -0.63
C TYR A 481 -34.06 -0.03 -0.92
N GLU A 482 -34.20 1.30 -0.73
CA GLU A 482 -35.49 1.97 -0.89
C GLU A 482 -36.03 1.88 -2.33
N ARG A 483 -35.15 1.92 -3.34
CA ARG A 483 -35.52 1.71 -4.75
C ARG A 483 -35.93 0.26 -5.01
N HIS A 484 -35.13 -0.69 -4.52
CA HIS A 484 -35.37 -2.13 -4.70
C HIS A 484 -36.74 -2.55 -4.12
N VAL A 485 -37.05 -2.10 -2.90
CA VAL A 485 -38.31 -2.41 -2.23
C VAL A 485 -39.50 -1.68 -2.88
N SER A 486 -39.39 -0.38 -3.18
CA SER A 486 -40.50 0.38 -3.76
C SER A 486 -40.88 -0.06 -5.18
N LEU A 487 -39.91 -0.49 -6.00
CA LEU A 487 -40.15 -1.01 -7.35
C LEU A 487 -40.47 -2.50 -7.39
N ASN A 488 -40.34 -3.23 -6.27
CA ASN A 488 -40.38 -4.71 -6.22
C ASN A 488 -39.35 -5.36 -7.17
N ASP A 489 -38.13 -4.83 -7.19
CA ASP A 489 -37.03 -5.12 -8.12
C ASP A 489 -36.33 -6.47 -7.82
N CYS A 490 -37.13 -7.52 -7.63
CA CYS A 490 -36.71 -8.89 -7.27
C CYS A 490 -37.81 -9.94 -7.46
N PRO A 491 -37.48 -11.24 -7.44
CA PRO A 491 -38.44 -12.32 -7.17
C PRO A 491 -38.83 -12.39 -5.67
N PRO A 492 -40.03 -12.90 -5.30
CA PRO A 492 -40.35 -13.21 -3.90
C PRO A 492 -39.55 -14.41 -3.38
N ARG A 493 -39.21 -14.40 -2.08
CA ARG A 493 -38.52 -15.51 -1.39
C ARG A 493 -39.41 -16.76 -1.39
N ALA A 494 -38.93 -17.85 -1.97
CA ALA A 494 -39.55 -19.15 -1.77
C ALA A 494 -39.41 -19.61 -0.29
N PRO A 495 -40.38 -20.36 0.26
CA PRO A 495 -40.24 -20.97 1.58
C PRO A 495 -38.98 -21.85 1.66
N LEU A 496 -38.24 -21.79 2.78
CA LEU A 496 -36.96 -22.49 2.97
C LEU A 496 -37.03 -24.02 2.81
N ASN A 497 -38.21 -24.62 3.01
CA ASN A 497 -38.44 -26.04 2.76
C ASN A 497 -38.72 -26.40 1.29
N ARG A 498 -38.75 -25.40 0.39
CA ARG A 498 -38.95 -25.56 -1.06
C ARG A 498 -37.72 -25.12 -1.86
N ALA A 499 -37.02 -24.07 -1.44
CA ALA A 499 -35.79 -23.62 -2.06
C ALA A 499 -34.90 -22.79 -1.11
N ASN A 500 -33.61 -22.72 -1.41
CA ASN A 500 -32.73 -21.64 -0.94
C ASN A 500 -32.65 -20.56 -2.04
N ARG A 501 -32.30 -19.31 -1.72
CA ARG A 501 -31.94 -18.28 -2.72
C ARG A 501 -30.43 -18.09 -2.76
N CYS A 502 -29.82 -18.14 -3.95
CA CYS A 502 -28.38 -18.02 -4.14
C CYS A 502 -27.95 -16.54 -4.19
N PRO A 503 -27.17 -16.00 -3.22
CA PRO A 503 -26.82 -14.57 -3.17
C PRO A 503 -25.80 -14.12 -4.24
N LEU A 504 -25.38 -15.02 -5.14
CA LEU A 504 -24.50 -14.69 -6.27
C LEU A 504 -25.27 -14.50 -7.58
N CYS A 505 -26.25 -15.36 -7.89
CA CYS A 505 -27.05 -15.29 -9.12
C CYS A 505 -28.51 -14.88 -8.90
N HIS A 506 -28.96 -14.79 -7.65
CA HIS A 506 -30.32 -14.41 -7.22
C HIS A 506 -31.44 -15.41 -7.61
N ASP A 507 -31.07 -16.62 -8.06
CA ASP A 507 -32.01 -17.70 -8.37
C ASP A 507 -32.47 -18.48 -7.12
N ASP A 508 -33.66 -19.10 -7.22
CA ASP A 508 -34.11 -20.13 -6.27
C ASP A 508 -33.53 -21.50 -6.66
N ILE A 509 -32.80 -22.12 -5.74
CA ILE A 509 -32.12 -23.41 -5.91
C ILE A 509 -32.73 -24.45 -4.94
N LEU A 510 -32.46 -25.75 -5.13
CA LEU A 510 -33.01 -26.78 -4.24
C LEU A 510 -32.68 -26.52 -2.74
N PRO A 511 -33.56 -26.93 -1.80
CA PRO A 511 -33.45 -26.60 -0.40
C PRO A 511 -32.37 -27.42 0.33
N GLY A 512 -31.86 -26.88 1.44
CA GLY A 512 -30.87 -27.52 2.31
C GLY A 512 -29.47 -27.71 1.69
N LYS A 513 -28.57 -28.36 2.43
CA LYS A 513 -27.14 -28.51 2.04
C LYS A 513 -26.93 -29.23 0.70
N LYS A 514 -27.78 -30.20 0.36
CA LYS A 514 -27.67 -30.95 -0.92
C LYS A 514 -27.94 -30.08 -2.14
N GLY A 515 -28.88 -29.13 -2.05
CA GLY A 515 -29.16 -28.20 -3.14
C GLY A 515 -28.03 -27.20 -3.40
N TRP A 516 -27.40 -26.68 -2.34
CA TRP A 516 -26.20 -25.85 -2.44
C TRP A 516 -25.04 -26.58 -3.13
N ARG A 517 -24.74 -27.82 -2.71
CA ARG A 517 -23.69 -28.64 -3.35
C ARG A 517 -23.97 -28.84 -4.83
N ARG A 518 -25.18 -29.24 -5.20
CA ARG A 518 -25.55 -29.44 -6.61
C ARG A 518 -25.38 -28.14 -7.43
N HIS A 519 -25.88 -27.02 -6.91
CA HIS A 519 -25.82 -25.73 -7.59
C HIS A 519 -24.39 -25.22 -7.83
N LEU A 520 -23.50 -25.41 -6.85
CA LEU A 520 -22.14 -24.84 -6.87
C LEU A 520 -21.10 -25.80 -7.50
N LEU A 521 -21.36 -27.12 -7.47
CA LEU A 521 -20.41 -28.16 -7.89
C LEU A 521 -20.82 -28.95 -9.15
N GLU A 522 -22.12 -29.03 -9.47
CA GLU A 522 -22.63 -29.83 -10.59
C GLU A 522 -23.33 -28.96 -11.67
N GLU A 523 -24.15 -27.99 -11.25
CA GLU A 523 -24.84 -27.05 -12.16
C GLU A 523 -23.97 -25.85 -12.58
N PHE A 524 -22.88 -25.59 -11.83
CA PHE A 524 -21.95 -24.47 -12.00
C PHE A 524 -22.64 -23.08 -12.03
N CYS A 525 -23.06 -22.61 -10.85
CA CYS A 525 -23.60 -21.26 -10.61
C CYS A 525 -22.97 -20.17 -11.50
N PRO A 526 -23.75 -19.50 -12.38
CA PRO A 526 -23.21 -18.66 -13.45
C PRO A 526 -22.60 -17.33 -12.97
N GLN A 527 -22.71 -17.01 -11.68
CA GLN A 527 -22.12 -15.82 -11.04
C GLN A 527 -21.10 -16.19 -9.94
N ASN A 528 -20.74 -17.47 -9.82
CA ASN A 528 -19.65 -17.89 -8.96
C ASN A 528 -18.31 -17.78 -9.72
N PRO A 529 -17.39 -16.86 -9.34
CA PRO A 529 -16.13 -16.66 -10.06
C PRO A 529 -15.13 -17.82 -9.91
N ARG A 530 -15.52 -18.90 -9.20
CA ARG A 530 -14.74 -20.13 -9.02
C ARG A 530 -15.37 -21.36 -9.68
N SER A 531 -16.59 -21.25 -10.23
CA SER A 531 -17.34 -22.40 -10.80
C SER A 531 -16.76 -22.87 -12.14
#